data_AF-R7Q6J9-F1
#
_entry.id   AF-R7Q6J9-F1
#
_cell.length_a   1.000
_cell.length_b   1.000
_cell.length_c   1.000
_cell.angle_alpha   90.00
_cell.angle_beta   90.00
_cell.angle_gamma   90.00
#
_symmetry.space_group_name_H-M   'P 1'
#
loop_
_entity.id
_entity.type
_entity.pdbx_description
1 polymer ?
#
loop_
_entity_poly.entity_id
_entity_poly.type
_entity_poly.pdbx_seq_one_letter_code
_entity_poly.pdbx_strand_id
1 'polypeptide(L)'
;MQMEVDKSSKQRDNSKPRQTHISPELANQAINDAITYSGGDVVVMARTCASGFCDALQQCYGSEEISDVFTACGSGLNGLIGLQVAVELQKRGYAPAVYAAEQSKHANFRYVCDEAGIDLHDFIPSTLEFYYDIVVDALLGTGFDGGDIRQQYWTVYEMLISTRLAIVSLDVPSGWDLSTGPRKIDVTADSFIKPEVLVSLEAPKLGSNVFAGGYHFIAGRHLPQSYFWKRESLFRLFPARSQTACSCQVTRFASKVLMERHMGDLDNSMPRSTRKTLPENGSILTSTMTCGTN
;
A
#
# COMPACT_ATOMS: atom_id res chain seq x y z
N MET A 1 41.68 -4.34 -37.45
CA MET A 1 40.43 -4.72 -36.77
C MET A 1 39.78 -3.44 -36.28
N GLN A 2 38.91 -2.84 -37.10
CA GLN A 2 38.18 -1.62 -36.77
C GLN A 2 37.02 -2.01 -35.85
N MET A 3 36.91 -1.34 -34.70
CA MET A 3 35.73 -1.41 -33.85
C MET A 3 34.65 -0.54 -34.49
N GLU A 4 33.56 -1.15 -34.93
CA GLU A 4 32.32 -0.43 -35.29
C GLU A 4 31.73 0.20 -34.03
N VAL A 5 31.72 1.53 -34.01
CA VAL A 5 30.97 2.32 -33.04
C VAL A 5 29.55 2.42 -33.56
N ASP A 6 28.63 1.66 -32.96
CA ASP A 6 27.20 1.71 -33.25
C ASP A 6 26.65 3.11 -32.90
N LYS A 7 26.48 3.95 -33.94
CA LYS A 7 25.85 5.26 -33.87
C LYS A 7 24.34 5.09 -34.08
N SER A 8 23.61 4.74 -33.03
CA SER A 8 22.16 4.90 -33.00
C SER A 8 21.70 5.77 -31.82
N SER A 9 22.26 6.98 -31.73
CA SER A 9 21.68 8.04 -30.90
C SER A 9 20.40 8.57 -31.54
N LYS A 10 19.27 7.88 -31.33
CA LYS A 10 17.95 8.46 -31.61
C LYS A 10 17.80 9.71 -30.74
N GLN A 11 17.75 10.86 -31.39
CA GLN A 11 17.52 12.16 -30.77
C GLN A 11 16.18 12.10 -30.03
N ARG A 12 16.21 12.36 -28.71
CA ARG A 12 15.01 12.26 -27.85
C ARG A 12 14.02 13.34 -28.24
N ASP A 13 12.80 12.93 -28.55
CA ASP A 13 11.69 13.85 -28.78
C ASP A 13 11.17 14.37 -27.43
N ASN A 14 11.52 15.61 -27.09
CA ASN A 14 11.10 16.29 -25.87
C ASN A 14 9.65 16.84 -25.93
N SER A 15 8.88 16.53 -26.99
CA SER A 15 7.52 17.06 -27.18
C SER A 15 6.42 16.28 -26.46
N LYS A 16 6.67 15.02 -26.04
CA LYS A 16 5.68 14.21 -25.31
C LYS A 16 5.75 14.44 -23.81
N PRO A 17 4.61 14.61 -23.11
CA PRO A 17 4.59 14.71 -21.65
C PRO A 17 5.18 13.43 -21.05
N ARG A 18 6.11 13.59 -20.09
CA ARG A 18 6.76 12.48 -19.38
C ARG A 18 5.70 11.66 -18.66
N GLN A 19 5.58 10.37 -18.96
CA GLN A 19 4.64 9.49 -18.25
C GLN A 19 5.19 9.16 -16.86
N THR A 20 4.37 9.34 -15.83
CA THR A 20 4.69 9.01 -14.43
C THR A 20 4.09 7.68 -13.98
N HIS A 21 3.50 6.93 -14.92
CA HIS A 21 2.78 5.67 -14.71
C HIS A 21 3.03 4.72 -15.89
N ILE A 22 2.96 3.41 -15.65
CA ILE A 22 3.19 2.36 -16.67
C ILE A 22 1.90 1.66 -17.10
N SER A 23 1.89 1.17 -18.34
CA SER A 23 0.79 0.36 -18.89
C SER A 23 0.71 -1.03 -18.22
N PRO A 24 -0.42 -1.73 -18.33
CA PRO A 24 -0.57 -3.09 -17.82
C PRO A 24 0.50 -4.06 -18.35
N GLU A 25 0.84 -3.96 -19.63
CA GLU A 25 1.84 -4.82 -20.28
C GLU A 25 3.22 -4.58 -19.67
N LEU A 26 3.59 -3.31 -19.48
CA LEU A 26 4.86 -2.95 -18.87
C LEU A 26 4.88 -3.31 -17.38
N ALA A 27 3.77 -3.20 -16.66
CA ALA A 27 3.66 -3.63 -15.26
C ALA A 27 3.91 -5.12 -15.11
N ASN A 28 3.24 -5.94 -15.91
CA ASN A 28 3.45 -7.38 -15.90
C ASN A 28 4.87 -7.77 -16.34
N GLN A 29 5.45 -7.06 -17.31
CA GLN A 29 6.85 -7.27 -17.70
C GLN A 29 7.81 -6.92 -16.55
N ALA A 30 7.62 -5.77 -15.90
CA ALA A 30 8.48 -5.32 -14.81
C ALA A 30 8.49 -6.30 -13.64
N ILE A 31 7.33 -6.86 -13.26
CA ILE A 31 7.23 -7.88 -12.21
C ILE A 31 8.01 -9.15 -12.57
N ASN A 32 7.88 -9.64 -13.80
CA ASN A 32 8.62 -10.83 -14.25
C ASN A 32 10.13 -10.58 -14.29
N ASP A 33 10.54 -9.40 -14.75
CA ASP A 33 11.95 -9.02 -14.76
C ASP A 33 12.47 -8.85 -13.32
N ALA A 34 11.70 -8.28 -12.39
CA ALA A 34 12.08 -8.17 -10.98
C ALA A 34 12.35 -9.54 -10.32
N ILE A 35 11.54 -10.55 -10.63
CA ILE A 35 11.78 -11.95 -10.21
C ILE A 35 13.10 -12.46 -10.80
N THR A 36 13.34 -12.21 -12.09
CA THR A 36 14.60 -12.59 -12.75
C THR A 36 15.82 -11.93 -12.10
N TYR A 37 15.74 -10.64 -11.79
CA TYR A 37 16.78 -9.88 -11.08
C TYR A 37 16.99 -10.37 -9.64
N SER A 38 15.98 -11.01 -9.05
CA SER A 38 16.05 -11.67 -7.75
C SER A 38 16.61 -13.10 -7.84
N GLY A 39 17.34 -13.43 -8.91
CA GLY A 39 17.91 -14.76 -9.13
C GLY A 39 16.88 -15.83 -9.52
N GLY A 40 15.67 -15.42 -9.93
CA GLY A 40 14.55 -16.31 -10.19
C GLY A 40 13.79 -16.75 -8.94
N ASP A 41 14.15 -16.26 -7.76
CA ASP A 41 13.47 -16.58 -6.51
C ASP A 41 12.37 -15.54 -6.21
N VAL A 42 11.12 -15.98 -6.33
CA VAL A 42 9.94 -15.16 -6.09
C VAL A 42 9.81 -14.72 -4.62
N VAL A 43 10.33 -15.50 -3.67
CA VAL A 43 10.29 -15.16 -2.24
C VAL A 43 11.32 -14.07 -1.92
N VAL A 44 12.49 -14.10 -2.56
CA VAL A 44 13.50 -13.01 -2.44
C VAL A 44 12.93 -11.71 -2.97
N MET A 45 12.28 -11.73 -4.14
CA MET A 45 11.58 -10.58 -4.69
C MET A 45 10.51 -10.06 -3.71
N ALA A 46 9.69 -10.97 -3.18
CA ALA A 46 8.60 -10.62 -2.27
C ALA A 46 9.08 -9.98 -0.97
N ARG A 47 10.19 -10.46 -0.39
CA ARG A 47 10.81 -9.87 0.81
C ARG A 47 11.30 -8.45 0.58
N THR A 48 11.87 -8.17 -0.59
CA THR A 48 12.33 -6.84 -0.95
C THR A 48 11.15 -5.87 -1.11
N CYS A 49 10.07 -6.30 -1.77
CA CYS A 49 8.82 -5.54 -1.86
C CYS A 49 8.22 -5.28 -0.48
N ALA A 50 8.17 -6.30 0.38
CA ALA A 50 7.64 -6.20 1.73
C ALA A 50 8.42 -5.21 2.61
N SER A 51 9.74 -5.24 2.56
CA SER A 51 10.60 -4.28 3.26
C SER A 51 10.27 -2.84 2.86
N GLY A 52 10.14 -2.58 1.55
CA GLY A 52 9.72 -1.26 1.07
C GLY A 52 8.29 -0.91 1.48
N PHE A 53 7.34 -1.84 1.45
CA PHE A 53 5.99 -1.57 1.94
C PHE A 53 5.98 -1.16 3.42
N CYS A 54 6.72 -1.86 4.28
CA CYS A 54 6.81 -1.52 5.69
C CYS A 54 7.50 -0.17 5.95
N ASP A 55 8.51 0.19 5.14
CA ASP A 55 9.13 1.51 5.19
C ASP A 55 8.14 2.63 4.81
N ALA A 56 7.26 2.38 3.84
CA ALA A 56 6.21 3.32 3.46
C ALA A 56 5.17 3.46 4.57
N LEU A 57 4.78 2.35 5.20
CA LEU A 57 3.86 2.33 6.33
C LEU A 57 4.38 3.16 7.51
N GLN A 58 5.64 2.94 7.90
CA GLN A 58 6.31 3.70 8.96
C GLN A 58 6.38 5.20 8.67
N GLN A 59 6.55 5.59 7.41
CA GLN A 59 6.53 7.00 7.00
C GLN A 59 5.13 7.63 7.09
N CYS A 60 4.06 6.84 7.00
CA CYS A 60 2.68 7.34 7.08
C CYS A 60 2.23 7.54 8.52
N TYR A 61 2.45 6.54 9.38
CA TYR A 61 1.84 6.45 10.71
C TYR A 61 2.85 6.53 11.87
N GLY A 62 4.16 6.54 11.58
CA GLY A 62 5.16 6.36 12.63
C GLY A 62 5.10 4.96 13.27
N SER A 63 5.91 4.73 14.31
CA SER A 63 5.96 3.45 15.04
C SER A 63 5.06 3.41 16.28
N GLU A 64 4.47 4.54 16.67
CA GLU A 64 3.70 4.66 17.93
C GLU A 64 2.20 4.81 17.71
N GLU A 65 1.72 5.16 16.50
CA GLU A 65 0.29 5.40 16.25
C GLU A 65 -0.48 4.13 15.86
N ILE A 66 0.22 3.08 15.41
CA ILE A 66 -0.37 1.80 15.01
C ILE A 66 0.46 0.63 15.55
N SER A 67 -0.22 -0.43 15.97
CA SER A 67 0.40 -1.68 16.43
C SER A 67 -0.20 -2.89 15.73
N ASP A 68 -1.53 -2.97 15.68
CA ASP A 68 -2.25 -4.16 15.24
C ASP A 68 -2.64 -4.06 13.75
N VAL A 69 -2.15 -5.00 12.94
CA VAL A 69 -2.27 -4.95 11.47
C VAL A 69 -2.96 -6.19 10.92
N PHE A 70 -4.14 -6.04 10.30
CA PHE A 70 -4.78 -7.15 9.59
C PHE A 70 -4.32 -7.19 8.13
N THR A 71 -3.80 -8.33 7.67
CA THR A 71 -3.31 -8.49 6.29
C THR A 71 -4.20 -9.46 5.52
N ALA A 72 -4.95 -8.93 4.54
CA ALA A 72 -5.82 -9.71 3.68
C ALA A 72 -5.07 -10.15 2.41
N CYS A 73 -4.77 -11.44 2.28
CA CYS A 73 -3.95 -12.01 1.21
C CYS A 73 -4.76 -12.87 0.24
N GLY A 74 -4.50 -12.72 -1.06
CA GLY A 74 -4.97 -13.65 -2.09
C GLY A 74 -4.02 -14.83 -2.33
N SER A 75 -4.32 -15.67 -3.32
CA SER A 75 -3.48 -16.84 -3.65
C SER A 75 -2.30 -16.54 -4.59
N GLY A 76 -2.31 -15.38 -5.25
CA GLY A 76 -1.30 -14.97 -6.23
C GLY A 76 -0.03 -14.35 -5.62
N LEU A 77 0.75 -13.69 -6.47
CA LEU A 77 1.99 -13.01 -6.07
C LEU A 77 1.72 -11.89 -5.05
N ASN A 78 0.62 -11.14 -5.20
CA ASN A 78 0.30 -10.06 -4.24
C ASN A 78 0.11 -10.62 -2.82
N GLY A 79 -0.56 -11.77 -2.69
CA GLY A 79 -0.71 -12.44 -1.41
C GLY A 79 0.60 -12.96 -0.83
N LEU A 80 1.53 -13.48 -1.66
CA LEU A 80 2.87 -13.84 -1.19
C LEU A 80 3.60 -12.62 -0.61
N ILE A 81 3.52 -11.48 -1.29
CA ILE A 81 4.15 -10.24 -0.83
C ILE A 81 3.46 -9.76 0.47
N GLY A 82 2.13 -9.80 0.55
CA GLY A 82 1.38 -9.51 1.78
C GLY A 82 1.79 -10.40 2.96
N LEU A 83 1.99 -11.70 2.73
CA LEU A 83 2.53 -12.60 3.74
C LEU A 83 3.94 -12.17 4.21
N GLN A 84 4.83 -11.78 3.28
CA GLN A 84 6.14 -11.26 3.65
C GLN A 84 6.06 -9.88 4.34
N VAL A 85 5.06 -9.05 4.03
CA VAL A 85 4.76 -7.80 4.75
C VAL A 85 4.45 -8.12 6.21
N ALA A 86 3.56 -9.07 6.49
CA ALA A 86 3.27 -9.49 7.86
C ALA A 86 4.52 -10.00 8.58
N VAL A 87 5.34 -10.84 7.93
CA VAL A 87 6.63 -11.31 8.50
C VAL A 87 7.58 -10.16 8.82
N GLU A 88 7.66 -9.15 7.96
CA GLU A 88 8.52 -7.99 8.18
C GLU A 88 7.97 -7.06 9.28
N LEU A 89 6.65 -6.89 9.35
CA LEU A 89 5.99 -6.13 10.42
C LEU A 89 6.23 -6.78 11.79
N GLN A 90 6.10 -8.10 11.90
CA GLN A 90 6.39 -8.84 13.13
C GLN A 90 7.82 -8.59 13.62
N LYS A 91 8.82 -8.61 12.72
CA LYS A 91 10.23 -8.32 13.04
C LYS A 91 10.45 -6.89 13.50
N ARG A 92 9.61 -5.96 13.04
CA ARG A 92 9.66 -4.53 13.40
C ARG A 92 8.87 -4.21 14.68
N GLY A 93 8.27 -5.22 15.32
CA GLY A 93 7.58 -5.08 16.60
C GLY A 93 6.09 -4.75 16.50
N TYR A 94 5.50 -4.80 15.31
CA TYR A 94 4.05 -4.74 15.15
C TYR A 94 3.40 -6.09 15.51
N ALA A 95 2.07 -6.09 15.66
CA ALA A 95 1.24 -7.27 15.85
C ALA A 95 0.39 -7.57 14.59
N PRO A 96 1.00 -8.14 13.54
CA PRO A 96 0.26 -8.53 12.35
C PRO A 96 -0.57 -9.80 12.57
N ALA A 97 -1.71 -9.86 11.90
CA ALA A 97 -2.47 -11.08 11.66
C ALA A 97 -2.69 -11.24 10.15
N VAL A 98 -2.78 -12.48 9.68
CA VAL A 98 -2.96 -12.81 8.26
C VAL A 98 -4.27 -13.53 8.05
N TYR A 99 -4.97 -13.18 6.98
CA TYR A 99 -6.05 -13.99 6.42
C TYR A 99 -5.72 -14.34 4.97
N ALA A 100 -5.74 -15.64 4.64
CA ALA A 100 -5.53 -16.12 3.28
C ALA A 100 -6.88 -16.52 2.67
N ALA A 101 -7.32 -15.79 1.65
CA ALA A 101 -8.60 -16.06 1.00
C ALA A 101 -8.65 -17.40 0.26
N GLU A 102 -7.47 -17.91 -0.13
CA GLU A 102 -7.30 -19.18 -0.82
C GLU A 102 -5.87 -19.68 -0.59
N GLN A 103 -5.65 -20.98 -0.76
CA GLN A 103 -4.32 -21.57 -0.76
C GLN A 103 -3.45 -20.93 -1.85
N SER A 104 -2.30 -20.38 -1.46
CA SER A 104 -1.33 -19.85 -2.41
C SER A 104 -0.53 -20.95 -3.09
N LYS A 105 -0.24 -20.74 -4.38
CA LYS A 105 0.71 -21.57 -5.14
C LYS A 105 2.18 -21.22 -4.86
N HIS A 106 2.44 -20.13 -4.15
CA HIS A 106 3.79 -19.59 -3.96
C HIS A 106 4.38 -19.89 -2.58
N ALA A 107 3.56 -20.13 -1.56
CA ALA A 107 4.00 -20.43 -0.20
C ALA A 107 2.93 -21.19 0.59
N ASN A 108 3.37 -21.94 1.60
CA ASN A 108 2.50 -22.46 2.64
C ASN A 108 2.34 -21.39 3.73
N PHE A 109 1.19 -20.70 3.73
CA PHE A 109 0.91 -19.59 4.64
C PHE A 109 0.94 -20.01 6.10
N ARG A 110 0.34 -21.17 6.44
CA ARG A 110 0.34 -21.68 7.82
C ARG A 110 1.77 -21.87 8.32
N TYR A 111 2.60 -22.57 7.55
CA TYR A 111 4.00 -22.80 7.92
C TYR A 111 4.77 -21.49 8.13
N VAL A 112 4.64 -20.52 7.22
CA VAL A 112 5.36 -19.24 7.33
C VAL A 112 4.86 -18.42 8.53
N CYS A 113 3.55 -18.41 8.77
CA CYS A 113 2.96 -17.74 9.93
C CYS A 113 3.41 -18.38 11.24
N ASP A 114 3.38 -19.71 11.34
CA ASP A 114 3.80 -20.45 12.55
C ASP A 114 5.28 -20.18 12.87
N GLU A 115 6.16 -20.23 11.86
CA GLU A 115 7.61 -19.94 12.03
C GLU A 115 7.87 -18.48 12.44
N ALA A 116 7.01 -17.55 12.02
CA ALA A 116 7.14 -16.13 12.36
C ALA A 116 6.42 -15.77 13.67
N GLY A 117 5.61 -16.66 14.25
CA GLY A 117 4.76 -16.37 15.40
C GLY A 117 3.61 -15.40 15.07
N ILE A 118 3.04 -15.51 13.87
CA ILE A 118 1.96 -14.67 13.36
C ILE A 118 0.66 -15.45 13.34
N ASP A 119 -0.44 -14.83 13.78
CA ASP A 119 -1.75 -15.46 13.73
C ASP A 119 -2.27 -15.56 12.28
N LEU A 120 -2.55 -16.79 11.84
CA LEU A 120 -3.28 -17.06 10.61
C LEU A 120 -4.74 -17.35 10.94
N HIS A 121 -5.61 -16.40 10.60
CA HIS A 121 -7.04 -16.51 10.80
C HIS A 121 -7.71 -17.47 9.81
N ASP A 122 -8.56 -18.35 10.34
CA ASP A 122 -9.43 -19.21 9.53
C ASP A 122 -10.69 -18.47 9.06
N PHE A 123 -11.05 -17.35 9.70
CA PHE A 123 -12.21 -16.51 9.36
C PHE A 123 -11.91 -15.03 9.58
N ILE A 124 -12.61 -14.16 8.86
CA ILE A 124 -12.53 -12.70 9.02
C ILE A 124 -13.41 -12.31 10.22
N PRO A 125 -12.88 -11.62 11.25
CA PRO A 125 -13.69 -11.12 12.35
C PRO A 125 -14.80 -10.20 11.84
N SER A 126 -16.00 -10.25 12.44
CA SER A 126 -17.10 -9.35 12.03
C SER A 126 -16.87 -7.89 12.41
N THR A 127 -15.92 -7.63 13.32
CA THR A 127 -15.62 -6.30 13.86
C THR A 127 -14.11 -6.04 13.84
N LEU A 128 -13.52 -5.96 12.65
CA LEU A 128 -12.07 -5.74 12.47
C LEU A 128 -11.59 -4.52 13.26
N GLU A 129 -12.40 -3.46 13.28
CA GLU A 129 -12.05 -2.18 13.87
C GLU A 129 -11.94 -2.18 15.40
N PHE A 130 -12.29 -3.28 16.08
CA PHE A 130 -12.00 -3.44 17.51
C PHE A 130 -10.63 -4.06 17.75
N TYR A 131 -10.10 -4.83 16.81
CA TYR A 131 -8.88 -5.61 16.99
C TYR A 131 -7.68 -5.01 16.28
N TYR A 132 -7.91 -4.24 15.20
CA TYR A 132 -6.86 -3.77 14.33
C TYR A 132 -6.91 -2.25 14.16
N ASP A 133 -5.75 -1.67 13.90
CA ASP A 133 -5.59 -0.23 13.64
C ASP A 133 -5.69 0.07 12.14
N ILE A 134 -5.18 -0.84 11.30
CA ILE A 134 -5.20 -0.74 9.84
C ILE A 134 -5.46 -2.10 9.19
N VAL A 135 -5.80 -2.06 7.91
CA VAL A 135 -5.86 -3.25 7.05
C VAL A 135 -4.93 -3.11 5.84
N VAL A 136 -4.15 -4.14 5.57
CA VAL A 136 -3.36 -4.28 4.35
C VAL A 136 -4.18 -5.05 3.32
N ASP A 137 -4.41 -4.41 2.18
CA ASP A 137 -5.02 -5.02 1.00
C ASP A 137 -3.92 -5.62 0.11
N ALA A 138 -3.75 -6.94 0.20
CA ALA A 138 -2.85 -7.75 -0.63
C ALA A 138 -3.63 -8.87 -1.36
N LEU A 139 -4.90 -8.62 -1.66
CA LEU A 139 -5.82 -9.63 -2.18
C LEU A 139 -5.59 -9.91 -3.68
N LEU A 140 -5.59 -8.87 -4.52
CA LEU A 140 -5.40 -8.93 -5.97
C LEU A 140 -4.30 -7.94 -6.38
N GLY A 141 -3.56 -8.26 -7.45
CA GLY A 141 -2.50 -7.40 -8.00
C GLY A 141 -2.55 -7.39 -9.53
N THR A 142 -1.41 -7.22 -10.21
CA THR A 142 -1.36 -7.07 -11.68
C THR A 142 -1.91 -8.25 -12.50
N GLY A 143 -2.11 -9.41 -11.88
CA GLY A 143 -2.73 -10.57 -12.52
C GLY A 143 -4.26 -10.51 -12.61
N PHE A 144 -4.90 -9.51 -12.01
CA PHE A 144 -6.34 -9.27 -12.17
C PHE A 144 -6.63 -8.52 -13.47
N ASP A 145 -7.67 -8.92 -14.18
CA ASP A 145 -8.01 -8.42 -15.52
C ASP A 145 -8.93 -7.18 -15.51
N GLY A 146 -9.30 -6.68 -14.33
CA GLY A 146 -10.26 -5.57 -14.19
C GLY A 146 -11.72 -5.99 -14.32
N GLY A 147 -12.00 -7.30 -14.39
CA GLY A 147 -13.34 -7.88 -14.53
C GLY A 147 -14.13 -7.99 -13.23
N ASP A 148 -14.89 -9.07 -13.09
CA ASP A 148 -15.64 -9.36 -11.86
C ASP A 148 -14.75 -10.03 -10.80
N ILE A 149 -14.95 -9.65 -9.54
CA ILE A 149 -14.29 -10.30 -8.42
C ILE A 149 -14.82 -11.74 -8.31
N ARG A 150 -13.91 -12.71 -8.34
CA ARG A 150 -14.27 -14.13 -8.21
C ARG A 150 -14.92 -14.38 -6.86
N GLN A 151 -15.94 -15.25 -6.83
CA GLN A 151 -16.76 -15.53 -5.65
C GLN A 151 -15.94 -15.84 -4.39
N GLN A 152 -14.84 -16.59 -4.52
CA GLN A 152 -13.98 -16.95 -3.39
C GLN A 152 -13.28 -15.75 -2.71
N TYR A 153 -13.16 -14.62 -3.40
CA TYR A 153 -12.59 -13.39 -2.84
C TYR A 153 -13.65 -12.41 -2.37
N TRP A 154 -14.93 -12.67 -2.66
CA TRP A 154 -16.01 -11.71 -2.43
C TRP A 154 -16.13 -11.32 -0.97
N THR A 155 -16.09 -12.28 -0.04
CA THR A 155 -16.20 -12.00 1.40
C THR A 155 -15.09 -11.05 1.89
N VAL A 156 -13.85 -11.24 1.41
CA VAL A 156 -12.72 -10.37 1.77
C VAL A 156 -12.86 -9.01 1.13
N TYR A 157 -13.23 -8.98 -0.15
CA TYR A 157 -13.43 -7.75 -0.91
C TYR A 157 -14.54 -6.89 -0.29
N GLU A 158 -15.66 -7.52 0.09
CA GLU A 158 -16.78 -6.89 0.77
C GLU A 158 -16.37 -6.31 2.14
N MET A 159 -15.55 -7.04 2.91
CA MET A 159 -14.98 -6.50 4.13
C MET A 159 -14.11 -5.26 3.85
N LEU A 160 -13.25 -5.31 2.82
CA LEU A 160 -12.36 -4.20 2.47
C LEU A 160 -13.12 -2.94 2.01
N ILE A 161 -14.24 -3.08 1.30
CA ILE A 161 -15.05 -1.90 0.92
C ILE A 161 -15.87 -1.33 2.10
N SER A 162 -16.19 -2.16 3.09
CA SER A 162 -17.11 -1.81 4.19
C SER A 162 -16.41 -1.36 5.47
N THR A 163 -15.13 -1.71 5.63
CA THR A 163 -14.36 -1.41 6.83
C THR A 163 -14.17 0.09 7.04
N ARG A 164 -14.08 0.49 8.32
CA ARG A 164 -13.74 1.86 8.73
C ARG A 164 -12.24 2.06 8.96
N LEU A 165 -11.47 0.97 8.93
CA LEU A 165 -10.02 1.02 9.09
C LEU A 165 -9.37 1.70 7.89
N ALA A 166 -8.22 2.34 8.14
CA ALA A 166 -7.40 2.81 7.03
C ALA A 166 -6.90 1.61 6.23
N ILE A 167 -7.09 1.66 4.91
CA ILE A 167 -6.65 0.61 3.99
C ILE A 167 -5.32 1.02 3.37
N VAL A 168 -4.35 0.13 3.44
CA VAL A 168 -3.04 0.26 2.79
C VAL A 168 -2.98 -0.78 1.67
N SER A 169 -3.19 -0.35 0.43
CA SER A 169 -3.21 -1.26 -0.73
C SER A 169 -1.81 -1.50 -1.27
N LEU A 170 -1.50 -2.78 -1.45
CA LEU A 170 -0.26 -3.26 -2.05
C LEU A 170 -0.39 -3.33 -3.56
N ASP A 171 0.53 -2.65 -4.24
CA ASP A 171 0.72 -2.55 -5.67
C ASP A 171 -0.38 -1.77 -6.43
N VAL A 172 -1.60 -2.28 -6.34
CA VAL A 172 -2.84 -1.77 -6.95
C VAL A 172 -3.99 -2.12 -6.00
N PRO A 173 -4.95 -1.22 -5.74
CA PRO A 173 -6.10 -1.56 -4.90
C PRO A 173 -6.87 -2.71 -5.53
N SER A 174 -7.21 -3.72 -4.74
CA SER A 174 -7.86 -4.91 -5.27
C SER A 174 -9.16 -4.55 -5.99
N GLY A 175 -9.41 -5.20 -7.13
CA GLY A 175 -10.57 -4.92 -7.99
C GLY A 175 -10.44 -3.73 -8.92
N TRP A 176 -9.34 -2.96 -8.86
CA TRP A 176 -9.09 -1.90 -9.83
C TRP A 176 -8.47 -2.46 -11.12
N ASP A 177 -8.88 -1.90 -12.26
CA ASP A 177 -8.22 -2.10 -13.54
C ASP A 177 -6.88 -1.34 -13.60
N LEU A 178 -5.85 -1.99 -14.16
CA LEU A 178 -4.49 -1.46 -14.21
C LEU A 178 -4.36 -0.21 -15.10
N SER A 179 -5.31 0.04 -16.00
CA SER A 179 -5.29 1.21 -16.90
C SER A 179 -6.18 2.34 -16.40
N THR A 180 -7.36 1.99 -15.88
CA THR A 180 -8.48 2.92 -15.69
C THR A 180 -8.90 3.09 -14.23
N GLY A 181 -8.39 2.27 -13.32
CA GLY A 181 -8.75 2.31 -11.90
C GLY A 181 -10.06 1.54 -11.63
N PRO A 182 -10.90 1.96 -10.66
CA PRO A 182 -12.14 1.27 -10.34
C PRO A 182 -13.13 1.36 -11.52
N ARG A 183 -13.92 0.31 -11.74
CA ARG A 183 -14.90 0.30 -12.83
C ARG A 183 -15.95 1.38 -12.59
N LYS A 184 -16.43 2.01 -13.66
CA LYS A 184 -17.42 3.10 -13.58
C LYS A 184 -18.70 2.70 -12.82
N ILE A 185 -19.12 1.44 -12.95
CA ILE A 185 -20.30 0.93 -12.24
C ILE A 185 -20.07 0.87 -10.74
N ASP A 186 -18.89 0.41 -10.31
CA ASP A 186 -18.52 0.34 -8.89
C ASP A 186 -18.34 1.75 -8.30
N VAL A 187 -17.79 2.69 -9.08
CA VAL A 187 -17.71 4.11 -8.68
C VAL A 187 -19.10 4.72 -8.48
N THR A 188 -20.04 4.42 -9.38
CA THR A 188 -21.42 4.94 -9.29
C THR A 188 -22.17 4.37 -8.08
N ALA A 189 -21.90 3.11 -7.75
CA ALA A 189 -22.48 2.43 -6.59
C ALA A 189 -21.73 2.68 -5.27
N ASP A 190 -20.63 3.43 -5.30
CA ASP A 190 -19.68 3.61 -4.19
C ASP A 190 -19.16 2.28 -3.58
N SER A 191 -19.03 1.24 -4.41
CA SER A 191 -18.74 -0.14 -4.02
C SER A 191 -17.35 -0.60 -4.47
N PHE A 192 -16.33 0.20 -4.17
CA PHE A 192 -14.94 -0.07 -4.52
C PHE A 192 -13.99 0.27 -3.38
N ILE A 193 -12.82 -0.37 -3.36
CA ILE A 193 -11.79 -0.11 -2.35
C ILE A 193 -11.24 1.30 -2.53
N LYS A 194 -11.20 2.07 -1.43
CA LYS A 194 -10.72 3.45 -1.36
C LYS A 194 -9.54 3.51 -0.36
N PRO A 195 -8.30 3.23 -0.79
CA PRO A 195 -7.19 3.17 0.12
C PRO A 195 -6.76 4.54 0.63
N GLU A 196 -6.33 4.59 1.90
CA GLU A 196 -5.66 5.75 2.47
C GLU A 196 -4.23 5.84 1.96
N VAL A 197 -3.56 4.69 1.83
CA VAL A 197 -2.19 4.58 1.35
C VAL A 197 -2.13 3.58 0.20
N LEU A 198 -1.49 3.96 -0.90
CA LEU A 198 -1.17 3.07 -2.01
C LEU A 198 0.34 2.88 -2.09
N VAL A 199 0.82 1.64 -2.14
CA VAL A 199 2.24 1.33 -2.32
C VAL A 199 2.43 0.58 -3.64
N SER A 200 2.74 1.29 -4.71
CA SER A 200 3.00 0.70 -6.03
C SER A 200 4.35 -0.02 -6.08
N LEU A 201 4.39 -1.25 -6.59
CA LEU A 201 5.63 -1.98 -6.79
C LEU A 201 6.25 -1.66 -8.14
N GLU A 202 7.59 -1.55 -8.19
CA GLU A 202 8.44 -1.15 -9.32
C GLU A 202 8.14 0.25 -9.87
N ALA A 203 6.90 0.50 -10.28
CA ALA A 203 6.38 1.77 -10.73
C ALA A 203 4.84 1.88 -10.54
N PRO A 204 4.29 3.09 -10.46
CA PRO A 204 2.85 3.34 -10.49
C PRO A 204 2.18 2.85 -11.78
N LYS A 205 0.99 2.23 -11.69
CA LYS A 205 0.21 1.76 -12.85
C LYS A 205 -0.75 2.84 -13.33
N LEU A 206 -1.09 2.88 -14.62
CA LEU A 206 -1.99 3.90 -15.18
C LEU A 206 -3.30 4.07 -14.39
N GLY A 207 -3.87 3.00 -13.86
CA GLY A 207 -5.09 3.02 -13.04
C GLY A 207 -4.92 3.76 -11.71
N SER A 208 -3.69 3.93 -11.19
CA SER A 208 -3.47 4.74 -9.99
C SER A 208 -3.51 6.25 -10.25
N ASN A 209 -3.69 6.71 -11.49
CA ASN A 209 -3.89 8.14 -11.77
C ASN A 209 -5.14 8.71 -11.09
N VAL A 210 -6.14 7.87 -10.82
CA VAL A 210 -7.37 8.27 -10.12
C VAL A 210 -7.31 8.03 -8.62
N PHE A 211 -6.15 7.63 -8.09
CA PHE A 211 -5.94 7.52 -6.64
C PHE A 211 -6.16 8.88 -5.97
N ALA A 212 -6.98 8.88 -4.93
CA ALA A 212 -7.37 10.08 -4.19
C ALA A 212 -7.20 9.94 -2.66
N GLY A 213 -6.37 8.97 -2.23
CA GLY A 213 -6.03 8.78 -0.82
C GLY A 213 -4.98 9.78 -0.32
N GLY A 214 -4.47 9.54 0.89
CA GLY A 214 -3.51 10.41 1.55
C GLY A 214 -2.08 10.27 1.02
N TYR A 215 -1.63 9.03 0.77
CA TYR A 215 -0.24 8.78 0.41
C TYR A 215 -0.07 7.77 -0.72
N HIS A 216 0.86 8.04 -1.64
CA HIS A 216 1.26 7.11 -2.69
C HIS A 216 2.77 6.91 -2.66
N PHE A 217 3.21 5.67 -2.43
CA PHE A 217 4.61 5.28 -2.44
C PHE A 217 4.92 4.36 -3.62
N ILE A 218 6.21 4.30 -3.94
CA ILE A 218 6.80 3.31 -4.83
C ILE A 218 7.76 2.46 -3.99
N ALA A 219 7.66 1.14 -4.10
CA ALA A 219 8.49 0.16 -3.40
C ALA A 219 8.97 -0.96 -4.35
N GLY A 220 9.84 -1.84 -3.85
CA GLY A 220 10.35 -2.98 -4.63
C GLY A 220 11.33 -2.52 -5.71
N ARG A 221 12.50 -2.02 -5.30
CA ARG A 221 13.51 -1.49 -6.24
C ARG A 221 14.41 -2.61 -6.79
N HIS A 222 13.86 -3.49 -7.62
CA HIS A 222 14.66 -4.53 -8.29
C HIS A 222 15.28 -4.02 -9.58
N LEU A 223 14.53 -3.21 -10.31
CA LEU A 223 14.93 -2.74 -11.64
C LEU A 223 15.72 -1.42 -11.56
N PRO A 224 16.86 -1.31 -12.28
CA PRO A 224 17.60 -0.05 -12.32
C PRO A 224 16.78 1.01 -13.05
N GLN A 225 16.97 2.28 -12.69
CA GLN A 225 16.24 3.39 -13.31
C GLN A 225 16.37 3.42 -14.86
N SER A 226 17.49 2.94 -15.40
CA SER A 226 17.70 2.78 -16.84
C SER A 226 16.73 1.84 -17.54
N TYR A 227 16.11 0.92 -16.80
CA TYR A 227 15.04 0.06 -17.27
C TYR A 227 13.84 0.90 -17.74
N PHE A 228 13.47 1.92 -16.96
CA PHE A 228 12.33 2.80 -17.23
C PHE A 228 12.67 3.98 -18.16
N TRP A 229 13.92 4.48 -18.14
CA TRP A 229 14.34 5.59 -19.02
C TRP A 229 14.30 5.28 -20.52
N LYS A 230 14.49 4.02 -20.91
CA LYS A 230 14.38 3.61 -22.33
C LYS A 230 12.93 3.60 -22.82
N ARG A 231 11.94 3.85 -21.95
CA ARG A 231 10.49 3.71 -22.20
C ARG A 231 9.68 4.93 -21.75
N GLU A 232 10.24 6.13 -21.89
CA GLU A 232 9.57 7.45 -21.67
C GLU A 232 8.96 7.70 -20.28
N SER A 233 9.36 6.94 -19.25
CA SER A 233 8.84 7.09 -17.89
C SER A 233 9.91 7.59 -16.90
N LEU A 234 9.61 8.72 -16.24
CA LEU A 234 10.48 9.37 -15.24
C LEU A 234 9.77 9.34 -13.89
N PHE A 235 10.01 8.28 -13.12
CA PHE A 235 9.55 8.18 -11.73
C PHE A 235 10.43 9.02 -10.80
N ARG A 236 9.87 9.57 -9.71
CA ARG A 236 10.67 10.18 -8.64
C ARG A 236 11.66 9.14 -8.13
N LEU A 237 12.92 9.53 -8.08
CA LEU A 237 14.03 8.66 -7.70
C LEU A 237 13.87 8.22 -6.24
N PHE A 238 14.10 6.94 -5.98
CA PHE A 238 14.42 6.44 -4.64
C PHE A 238 15.62 7.23 -4.09
N PRO A 239 15.51 7.90 -2.93
CA PRO A 239 16.65 8.57 -2.33
C PRO A 239 17.71 7.52 -1.90
N ALA A 240 18.92 7.62 -2.47
CA ALA A 240 20.11 6.83 -2.11
C ALA A 240 19.88 5.31 -2.02
N ARG A 241 20.02 4.70 -0.83
CA ARG A 241 19.85 3.25 -0.54
C ARG A 241 18.42 2.87 -0.15
N SER A 242 17.46 3.80 -0.21
CA SER A 242 16.07 3.53 0.18
C SER A 242 15.41 2.49 -0.75
N GLN A 243 14.63 1.59 -0.14
CA GLN A 243 13.72 0.68 -0.84
C GLN A 243 12.35 1.31 -1.11
N THR A 244 12.15 2.57 -0.69
CA THR A 244 10.93 3.36 -0.90
C THR A 244 11.17 4.75 -1.46
N ALA A 245 10.23 5.20 -2.27
CA ALA A 245 10.12 6.58 -2.70
C ALA A 245 8.68 7.06 -2.52
N CYS A 246 8.47 8.20 -1.86
CA CYS A 246 7.16 8.86 -1.84
C CYS A 246 6.89 9.46 -3.24
N SER A 247 5.83 8.99 -3.90
CA SER A 247 5.37 9.45 -5.22
C SER A 247 4.48 10.69 -5.08
N CYS A 248 3.55 10.68 -4.13
CA CYS A 248 2.76 11.84 -3.73
C CYS A 248 2.36 11.77 -2.24
N GLN A 249 2.24 12.96 -1.63
CA GLN A 249 1.71 13.16 -0.29
C GLN A 249 0.61 14.22 -0.38
N VAL A 250 -0.61 13.86 0.00
CA VAL A 250 -1.71 14.80 0.19
C VAL A 250 -1.86 14.97 1.70
N THR A 251 -1.62 16.18 2.20
CA THR A 251 -1.70 16.47 3.64
C THR A 251 -3.17 16.33 4.09
N ARG A 252 -3.53 15.16 4.65
CA ARG A 252 -4.79 14.95 5.37
C ARG A 252 -4.51 14.23 6.67
N PHE A 253 -5.26 14.63 7.70
CA PHE A 253 -5.18 14.16 9.07
C PHE A 253 -5.43 12.65 9.16
N ALA A 254 -4.72 11.98 10.08
CA ALA A 254 -4.81 10.55 10.38
C ALA A 254 -6.26 10.04 10.40
N SER A 255 -6.45 8.76 10.04
CA SER A 255 -7.76 8.11 10.02
C SER A 255 -8.58 8.44 11.25
N LYS A 256 -9.87 8.74 11.03
CA LYS A 256 -10.81 9.15 12.07
C LYS A 256 -10.89 8.13 13.23
N VAL A 257 -10.68 6.84 12.94
CA VAL A 257 -10.65 5.76 13.94
C VAL A 257 -9.40 5.84 14.84
N LEU A 258 -8.22 6.09 14.26
CA LEU A 258 -6.99 6.31 15.02
C LEU A 258 -7.13 7.54 15.92
N MET A 259 -7.73 8.62 15.39
CA MET A 259 -8.01 9.82 16.17
C MET A 259 -9.05 9.61 17.28
N GLU A 260 -10.12 8.86 17.02
CA GLU A 260 -11.18 8.59 18.00
C GLU A 260 -10.69 7.70 19.15
N ARG A 261 -9.83 6.70 18.88
CA ARG A 261 -9.18 5.87 19.92
C ARG A 261 -8.23 6.69 20.79
N HIS A 262 -7.35 7.50 20.17
CA HIS A 262 -6.42 8.37 20.90
C HIS A 262 -7.15 9.43 21.75
N MET A 263 -8.29 9.96 21.27
CA MET A 263 -9.13 10.87 22.08
C MET A 263 -9.87 10.14 23.21
N GLY A 264 -10.27 8.88 23.01
CA GLY A 264 -10.88 8.05 24.06
C GLY A 264 -9.94 7.76 25.23
N ASP A 265 -8.64 7.55 24.96
CA ASP A 265 -7.61 7.34 25.99
C ASP A 265 -7.23 8.64 26.72
N LEU A 266 -7.34 9.80 26.05
CA LEU A 266 -7.15 11.11 26.69
C LEU A 266 -8.31 11.46 27.65
N ASP A 267 -9.54 11.04 27.37
CA ASP A 267 -10.69 11.27 28.26
C ASP A 267 -10.68 10.36 29.50
N ASN A 268 -10.05 9.18 29.40
CA ASN A 268 -9.86 8.25 30.53
C ASN A 268 -8.62 8.54 31.41
N SER A 269 -7.67 9.35 30.92
CA SER A 269 -6.47 9.74 31.67
C SER A 269 -6.61 11.08 32.43
N MET A 270 -7.73 11.79 32.27
CA MET A 270 -8.03 12.99 33.04
C MET A 270 -8.60 12.63 34.44
N PRO A 271 -8.06 13.19 35.54
CA PRO A 271 -8.64 12.99 36.86
C PRO A 271 -10.09 13.53 36.89
N ARG A 272 -11.00 12.78 37.53
CA ARG A 272 -12.47 13.03 37.62
C ARG A 272 -12.90 14.46 38.01
N SER A 273 -11.97 15.32 38.42
CA SER A 273 -12.22 16.71 38.82
C SER A 273 -12.38 17.72 37.67
N THR A 274 -12.09 17.36 36.41
CA THR A 274 -12.11 18.33 35.28
C THR A 274 -13.23 18.15 34.26
N ARG A 275 -14.23 17.29 34.50
CA ARG A 275 -15.48 17.29 33.70
C ARG A 275 -16.27 18.57 33.95
N LYS A 276 -15.85 19.67 33.33
CA LYS A 276 -16.72 20.82 33.08
C LYS A 276 -17.45 20.57 31.78
N THR A 277 -18.77 20.63 31.88
CA THR A 277 -19.72 20.63 30.77
C THR A 277 -19.26 21.56 29.64
N LEU A 278 -19.09 21.02 28.43
CA LEU A 278 -18.89 21.78 27.21
C LEU A 278 -20.11 22.72 26.99
N PRO A 279 -19.91 24.00 26.63
CA PRO A 279 -21.01 24.82 26.16
C PRO A 279 -21.36 24.42 24.72
N GLU A 280 -22.64 24.13 24.49
CA GLU A 280 -23.22 24.17 23.15
C GLU A 280 -23.12 25.61 22.62
N ASN A 281 -22.21 25.85 21.68
CA ASN A 281 -22.42 26.59 20.44
C ASN A 281 -21.09 27.00 19.80
N GLY A 282 -20.98 26.74 18.50
CA GLY A 282 -19.78 26.96 17.72
C GLY A 282 -19.37 28.42 17.63
N SER A 283 -18.08 28.67 17.81
CA SER A 283 -17.39 29.80 17.19
C SER A 283 -15.93 29.43 16.93
N ILE A 284 -15.49 29.78 15.73
CA ILE A 284 -14.16 29.56 15.16
C ILE A 284 -13.19 30.52 15.85
N LEU A 285 -12.10 30.01 16.42
CA LEU A 285 -10.96 30.82 16.86
C LEU A 285 -9.71 30.42 16.10
N THR A 286 -9.39 31.22 15.08
CA THR A 286 -8.07 31.31 14.46
C THR A 286 -7.09 31.93 15.47
N SER A 287 -6.00 31.24 15.78
CA SER A 287 -4.86 31.86 16.47
C SER A 287 -3.57 31.62 15.70
N THR A 288 -3.04 32.73 15.17
CA THR A 288 -1.68 32.86 14.65
C THR A 288 -0.70 32.93 15.82
N MET A 289 0.26 31.99 15.88
CA MET A 289 1.41 32.12 16.78
C MET A 289 2.53 32.89 16.10
N THR A 290 2.87 34.06 16.66
CA THR A 290 4.13 34.77 16.43
C THR A 290 5.23 34.14 17.29
N CYS A 291 6.34 33.74 16.66
CA CYS A 291 7.54 33.28 17.34
C CYS A 291 8.26 34.46 18.02
N GLY A 292 8.43 34.38 19.33
CA GLY A 292 9.23 35.31 20.13
C GLY A 292 10.61 34.74 20.39
N THR A 293 11.64 35.54 20.10
CA THR A 293 13.04 35.31 20.42
C THR A 293 13.28 35.35 21.93
N ASN A 294 14.07 34.39 22.43
CA ASN A 294 15.10 34.59 23.46
C ASN A 294 16.16 33.50 23.30
#